data_AF-A0AAV3ZEP2-F1
#
_entry.id   AF-A0AAV3ZEP2-F1
#
_cell.length_a   1.000
_cell.length_b   1.000
_cell.length_c   1.000
_cell.angle_alpha   90.00
_cell.angle_beta   90.00
_cell.angle_gamma   90.00
#
_symmetry.space_group_name_H-M   'P 1'
#
loop_
_entity.id
_entity.type
_entity.pdbx_description
1 polymer ?
#
loop_
_entity_poly.entity_id
_entity_poly.type
_entity_poly.pdbx_seq_one_letter_code
_entity_poly.pdbx_strand_id
1 'polypeptide(L)'
;YLANRFGGKYVFGVGVLATALLTLPTPLLTTWSPYLLVAARVGEGLFEGVTYPAIHAIWCKWAPQQERTKLVTFGFSGSYFGTVVALTVSGSLARSAVEWQSIFYLFGSIAIIWFLLWIVVVTESPVGHPGITESELDYIQSSVGYAEDQPKGVHPPWREILTSAPVWAIAVAHFTENWGFYTWLTELPSFMTFVLHFHMDEGGSLSALPYLVMGLVVCMGGYFADVLRSAFGIPTVVVRKLFTCGAFALQAVFMVAAGYLMSRAAAVVCLTIAVGVGGFAWSGFSVNHLDIAPAYASILMGLSNTFATLPGIVSPALTAVVVEDESSSGQWQIVFYLAAIIYAIGAVIYAVFGSAQVQPWAHSHAGDFVSLEESTCSQPFGSPSLRQSG
;
A
#
# COMPACT_ATOMS: atom_id res chain seq x y z
N TYR A 1 2.10 12.28 -9.65
CA TYR A 1 2.22 13.19 -10.81
C TYR A 1 1.45 12.68 -12.02
N LEU A 2 1.81 11.53 -12.62
CA LEU A 2 1.14 11.01 -13.81
C LEU A 2 -0.37 10.81 -13.63
N ALA A 3 -0.80 10.22 -12.52
CA ALA A 3 -2.22 10.04 -12.19
C ALA A 3 -3.01 11.37 -12.16
N ASN A 4 -2.39 12.46 -11.67
CA ASN A 4 -3.03 13.78 -11.65
C ASN A 4 -3.11 14.41 -13.05
N ARG A 5 -2.17 14.08 -13.95
CA ARG A 5 -2.11 14.67 -15.30
C ARG A 5 -2.94 13.91 -16.33
N PHE A 6 -2.94 12.59 -16.28
CA PHE A 6 -3.57 11.71 -17.27
C PHE A 6 -4.84 11.01 -16.77
N GLY A 7 -5.19 11.17 -15.50
CA GLY A 7 -6.33 10.52 -14.85
C GLY A 7 -5.93 9.20 -14.18
N GLY A 8 -6.44 8.99 -12.96
CA GLY A 8 -6.15 7.78 -12.18
C GLY A 8 -6.66 6.51 -12.84
N LYS A 9 -7.83 6.56 -13.50
CA LYS A 9 -8.43 5.44 -14.24
C LYS A 9 -7.47 4.86 -15.28
N TYR A 10 -6.93 5.72 -16.13
CA TYR A 10 -6.09 5.32 -17.26
C TYR A 10 -4.71 4.86 -16.80
N VAL A 11 -4.11 5.58 -15.85
CA VAL A 11 -2.80 5.21 -15.30
C VAL A 11 -2.86 3.84 -14.61
N PHE A 12 -3.91 3.58 -13.83
CA PHE A 12 -4.09 2.28 -13.20
C PHE A 12 -4.35 1.17 -14.23
N GLY A 13 -5.29 1.38 -15.15
CA GLY A 13 -5.62 0.37 -16.17
C GLY A 13 -4.43 0.02 -17.07
N VAL A 14 -3.72 1.03 -17.59
CA VAL A 14 -2.53 0.81 -18.43
C VAL A 14 -1.41 0.12 -17.64
N GLY A 15 -1.22 0.45 -16.37
CA GLY A 15 -0.26 -0.24 -15.50
C GLY A 15 -0.54 -1.73 -15.41
N VAL A 16 -1.80 -2.12 -15.16
CA VAL A 16 -2.20 -3.54 -15.10
C VAL A 16 -2.08 -4.23 -16.45
N LEU A 17 -2.51 -3.59 -17.54
CA LEU A 17 -2.39 -4.17 -18.89
C LEU A 17 -0.94 -4.42 -19.28
N ALA A 18 -0.07 -3.42 -19.09
CA ALA A 18 1.34 -3.54 -19.43
C ALA A 18 2.03 -4.64 -18.62
N THR A 19 1.72 -4.73 -17.31
CA THR A 19 2.20 -5.82 -16.45
C THR A 19 1.72 -7.17 -16.99
N ALA A 20 0.44 -7.32 -17.30
CA ALA A 20 -0.12 -8.57 -17.84
C ALA A 20 0.55 -9.01 -19.17
N LEU A 21 0.81 -8.06 -20.07
CA LEU A 21 1.47 -8.32 -21.35
C LEU A 21 2.94 -8.72 -21.18
N LEU A 22 3.61 -8.29 -20.11
CA LEU A 22 4.97 -8.72 -19.75
C LEU A 22 4.98 -10.05 -19.00
N THR A 23 3.94 -10.35 -18.22
CA THR A 23 3.81 -11.60 -17.46
C THR A 23 3.55 -12.80 -18.37
N LEU A 24 2.68 -12.68 -19.37
CA LEU A 24 2.34 -13.78 -20.29
C LEU A 24 3.57 -14.44 -20.98
N PRO A 25 4.52 -13.70 -21.57
CA PRO A 25 5.69 -14.29 -22.21
C PRO A 25 6.76 -14.79 -21.23
N THR A 26 6.61 -14.61 -19.92
CA THR A 26 7.64 -14.96 -18.91
C THR A 26 8.18 -16.40 -19.07
N PRO A 27 7.34 -17.44 -19.27
CA PRO A 27 7.83 -18.81 -19.50
C PRO A 27 8.68 -18.98 -20.77
N LEU A 28 8.44 -18.17 -21.81
CA LEU A 28 9.24 -18.20 -23.02
C LEU A 28 10.57 -17.49 -22.80
N LEU A 29 10.55 -16.34 -22.11
CA LEU A 29 11.74 -15.55 -21.82
C LEU A 29 12.76 -16.31 -20.97
N THR A 30 12.32 -17.17 -20.05
CA THR A 30 13.21 -18.03 -19.25
C THR A 30 14.02 -18.99 -20.11
N THR A 31 13.50 -19.42 -21.26
CA THR A 31 14.22 -20.34 -22.17
C THR A 31 15.18 -19.61 -23.11
N TRP A 32 14.93 -18.33 -23.41
CA TRP A 32 15.70 -17.58 -24.39
C TRP A 32 16.92 -16.89 -23.76
N SER A 33 16.74 -16.18 -22.65
CA SER A 33 17.84 -15.50 -21.98
C SER A 33 17.45 -15.02 -20.57
N PRO A 34 18.32 -15.24 -19.56
CA PRO A 34 18.10 -14.68 -18.23
C PRO A 34 18.06 -13.14 -18.24
N TYR A 35 18.79 -12.48 -19.15
CA TYR A 35 18.79 -11.01 -19.25
C TYR A 35 17.45 -10.45 -19.76
N LEU A 36 16.79 -11.17 -20.67
CA LEU A 36 15.45 -10.79 -21.15
C LEU A 36 14.40 -10.97 -20.07
N LEU A 37 14.51 -12.02 -19.26
CA LEU A 37 13.66 -12.21 -18.08
C LEU A 37 13.82 -11.05 -17.09
N VAL A 38 15.07 -10.67 -16.78
CA VAL A 38 15.35 -9.52 -15.90
C VAL A 38 14.76 -8.24 -16.47
N ALA A 39 14.93 -7.99 -17.78
CA ALA A 39 14.36 -6.81 -18.43
C ALA A 39 12.82 -6.79 -18.35
N ALA A 40 12.16 -7.93 -18.55
CA ALA A 40 10.72 -8.05 -18.40
C ALA A 40 10.26 -7.79 -16.96
N ARG A 41 10.94 -8.36 -15.95
CA ARG A 41 10.65 -8.11 -14.53
C ARG A 41 10.83 -6.64 -14.12
N VAL A 42 11.86 -5.98 -14.64
CA VAL A 42 12.05 -4.54 -14.44
C VAL A 42 10.90 -3.74 -15.08
N GLY A 43 10.46 -4.17 -16.27
CA GLY A 43 9.27 -3.60 -16.92
C GLY A 43 8.00 -3.78 -16.10
N GLU A 44 7.73 -4.99 -15.60
CA GLU A 44 6.60 -5.28 -14.71
C GLU A 44 6.60 -4.33 -13.51
N GLY A 45 7.73 -4.23 -12.79
CA GLY A 45 7.83 -3.34 -11.63
C GLY A 45 7.61 -1.86 -11.96
N LEU A 46 8.07 -1.40 -13.13
CA LEU A 46 7.86 -0.02 -13.58
C LEU A 46 6.37 0.30 -13.79
N PHE A 47 5.63 -0.61 -14.43
CA PHE A 47 4.21 -0.41 -14.72
C PHE A 47 3.31 -0.75 -13.53
N GLU A 48 3.72 -1.64 -12.64
CA GLU A 48 2.97 -1.98 -11.44
C GLU A 48 3.10 -0.90 -10.36
N GLY A 49 4.25 -0.20 -10.31
CA GLY A 49 4.53 0.85 -9.33
C GLY A 49 3.58 2.05 -9.35
N VAL A 50 2.81 2.26 -10.43
CA VAL A 50 1.81 3.34 -10.52
C VAL A 50 0.47 2.98 -9.87
N THR A 51 0.26 1.73 -9.47
CA THR A 51 -1.02 1.19 -8.98
C THR A 51 -1.52 1.92 -7.73
N TYR A 52 -0.75 1.92 -6.64
CA TYR A 52 -1.15 2.53 -5.37
C TYR A 52 -1.44 4.04 -5.49
N PRO A 53 -0.56 4.87 -6.12
CA PRO A 53 -0.85 6.28 -6.33
C PRO A 53 -2.07 6.54 -7.21
N ALA A 54 -2.31 5.72 -8.24
CA ALA A 54 -3.45 5.87 -9.13
C ALA A 54 -4.78 5.55 -8.43
N ILE A 55 -4.81 4.50 -7.58
CA ILE A 55 -5.96 4.17 -6.73
C ILE A 55 -6.31 5.36 -5.82
N HIS A 56 -5.31 5.94 -5.15
CA HIS A 56 -5.53 7.12 -4.30
C HIS A 56 -6.07 8.32 -5.10
N ALA A 57 -5.59 8.54 -6.33
CA ALA A 57 -6.07 9.63 -7.17
C ALA A 57 -7.56 9.50 -7.53
N ILE A 58 -8.04 8.27 -7.77
CA ILE A 58 -9.47 7.99 -8.02
C ILE A 58 -10.28 8.26 -6.75
N TRP A 59 -9.84 7.75 -5.61
CA TRP A 59 -10.54 7.94 -4.34
C TRP A 59 -10.61 9.41 -3.90
N CYS A 60 -9.68 10.26 -4.31
CA CYS A 60 -9.78 11.70 -4.03
C CYS A 60 -11.03 12.35 -4.63
N LYS A 61 -11.56 11.80 -5.74
CA LYS A 61 -12.76 12.31 -6.43
C LYS A 61 -14.03 11.55 -6.05
N TRP A 62 -13.89 10.27 -5.71
CA TRP A 62 -15.02 9.36 -5.47
C TRP A 62 -15.35 9.13 -4.00
N ALA A 63 -14.40 9.33 -3.07
CA ALA A 63 -14.62 9.02 -1.66
C ALA A 63 -14.92 10.28 -0.83
N PRO A 64 -16.14 10.41 -0.27
CA PRO A 64 -16.48 11.39 0.76
C PRO A 64 -15.49 11.37 1.92
N GLN A 65 -15.20 12.52 2.54
CA GLN A 65 -14.17 12.62 3.58
C GLN A 65 -14.42 11.69 4.78
N GLN A 66 -15.68 11.50 5.15
CA GLN A 66 -16.10 10.67 6.29
C GLN A 66 -15.97 9.15 6.00
N GLU A 67 -16.05 8.76 4.73
CA GLU A 67 -16.05 7.35 4.30
C GLU A 67 -14.71 6.92 3.68
N ARG A 68 -13.86 7.88 3.31
CA ARG A 68 -12.58 7.66 2.62
C ARG A 68 -11.71 6.61 3.27
N THR A 69 -11.56 6.64 4.57
CA THR A 69 -10.74 5.65 5.29
C THR A 69 -11.28 4.23 5.13
N LYS A 70 -12.61 4.05 5.14
CA LYS A 70 -13.26 2.74 4.98
C LYS A 70 -13.09 2.22 3.56
N LEU A 71 -13.36 3.07 2.56
CA LEU A 71 -13.25 2.72 1.13
C LEU A 71 -11.80 2.35 0.76
N VAL A 72 -10.83 3.15 1.23
CA VAL A 72 -9.40 2.92 0.98
C VAL A 72 -8.92 1.63 1.66
N THR A 73 -9.30 1.40 2.92
CA THR A 73 -8.91 0.19 3.66
C THR A 73 -9.52 -1.06 3.03
N PHE A 74 -10.78 -1.00 2.61
CA PHE A 74 -11.45 -2.09 1.90
C PHE A 74 -10.81 -2.35 0.53
N GLY A 75 -10.47 -1.30 -0.22
CA GLY A 75 -9.78 -1.44 -1.51
C GLY A 75 -8.40 -2.09 -1.36
N PHE A 76 -7.61 -1.69 -0.35
CA PHE A 76 -6.28 -2.26 -0.12
C PHE A 76 -6.30 -3.66 0.47
N SER A 77 -7.33 -4.05 1.20
CA SER A 77 -7.43 -5.42 1.71
C SER A 77 -7.44 -6.46 0.57
N GLY A 78 -7.91 -6.06 -0.62
CA GLY A 78 -7.83 -6.84 -1.84
C GLY A 78 -6.42 -7.33 -2.20
N SER A 79 -5.35 -6.60 -1.81
CA SER A 79 -3.97 -7.06 -2.03
C SER A 79 -3.64 -8.34 -1.23
N TYR A 80 -4.11 -8.43 0.01
CA TYR A 80 -3.91 -9.61 0.87
C TYR A 80 -4.78 -10.78 0.42
N PHE A 81 -6.06 -10.53 0.14
CA PHE A 81 -6.95 -11.57 -0.39
C PHE A 81 -6.50 -12.07 -1.77
N GLY A 82 -6.01 -11.17 -2.63
CA GLY A 82 -5.39 -11.51 -3.90
C GLY A 82 -4.17 -12.41 -3.71
N THR A 83 -3.31 -12.11 -2.73
CA THR A 83 -2.16 -12.95 -2.35
C THR A 83 -2.61 -14.34 -1.89
N VAL A 84 -3.65 -14.45 -1.06
CA VAL A 84 -4.21 -15.73 -0.61
C VAL A 84 -4.67 -16.58 -1.78
N VAL A 85 -5.45 -15.99 -2.69
CA VAL A 85 -5.92 -16.68 -3.90
C VAL A 85 -4.73 -17.04 -4.79
N ALA A 86 -3.78 -16.14 -4.98
CA ALA A 86 -2.62 -16.36 -5.82
C ALA A 86 -1.75 -17.52 -5.32
N LEU A 87 -1.41 -17.55 -4.03
CA LEU A 87 -0.60 -18.61 -3.43
C LEU A 87 -1.31 -19.98 -3.48
N THR A 88 -2.61 -20.00 -3.17
CA THR A 88 -3.41 -21.24 -3.17
C THR A 88 -3.58 -21.80 -4.59
N VAL A 89 -3.96 -20.94 -5.54
CA VAL A 89 -4.17 -21.32 -6.94
C VAL A 89 -2.84 -21.72 -7.58
N SER A 90 -1.76 -20.96 -7.35
CA SER A 90 -0.42 -21.29 -7.86
C SER A 90 0.08 -22.65 -7.36
N GLY A 91 -0.10 -22.94 -6.06
CA GLY A 91 0.26 -24.24 -5.50
C GLY A 91 -0.50 -25.42 -6.10
N SER A 92 -1.75 -25.23 -6.52
CA SER A 92 -2.53 -26.27 -7.21
C SER A 92 -2.19 -26.40 -8.70
N LEU A 93 -1.96 -25.28 -9.39
CA LEU A 93 -1.61 -25.23 -10.81
C LEU A 93 -0.21 -25.76 -11.12
N ALA A 94 0.72 -25.65 -10.18
CA ALA A 94 2.06 -26.22 -10.30
C ALA A 94 2.04 -27.74 -10.59
N ARG A 95 0.92 -28.43 -10.29
CA ARG A 95 0.71 -29.87 -10.56
C ARG A 95 0.01 -30.17 -11.89
N SER A 96 -0.40 -29.15 -12.64
CA SER A 96 -1.10 -29.32 -13.92
C SER A 96 -0.16 -29.81 -15.02
N ALA A 97 -0.72 -30.30 -16.13
CA ALA A 97 0.05 -30.81 -17.27
C ALA A 97 0.97 -29.76 -17.94
N VAL A 98 0.75 -28.47 -17.65
CA VAL A 98 1.55 -27.33 -18.15
C VAL A 98 2.49 -26.79 -17.04
N GLU A 99 2.66 -27.56 -15.97
CA GLU A 99 3.56 -27.30 -14.83
C GLU A 99 3.44 -25.85 -14.31
N TRP A 100 4.55 -25.23 -13.92
CA TRP A 100 4.62 -23.86 -13.38
C TRP A 100 4.25 -22.77 -14.38
N GLN A 101 4.33 -23.06 -15.69
CA GLN A 101 4.12 -22.09 -16.77
C GLN A 101 2.64 -21.66 -16.84
N SER A 102 1.74 -22.56 -16.47
CA SER A 102 0.29 -22.34 -16.39
C SER A 102 -0.10 -21.15 -15.50
N ILE A 103 0.69 -20.88 -14.45
CA ILE A 103 0.48 -19.79 -13.49
C ILE A 103 0.54 -18.44 -14.22
N PHE A 104 1.57 -18.23 -15.04
CA PHE A 104 1.79 -16.99 -15.79
C PHE A 104 0.67 -16.76 -16.82
N TYR A 105 0.26 -17.81 -17.52
CA TYR A 105 -0.82 -17.73 -18.51
C TYR A 105 -2.17 -17.42 -17.87
N LEU A 106 -2.48 -18.03 -16.72
CA LEU A 106 -3.75 -17.79 -16.03
C LEU A 106 -3.83 -16.35 -15.50
N PHE A 107 -2.86 -15.92 -14.69
CA PHE A 107 -2.90 -14.58 -14.07
C PHE A 107 -2.77 -13.47 -15.11
N GLY A 108 -1.92 -13.64 -16.12
CA GLY A 108 -1.81 -12.69 -17.23
C GLY A 108 -3.13 -12.55 -18.00
N SER A 109 -3.82 -13.67 -18.28
CA SER A 109 -5.12 -13.63 -18.98
C SER A 109 -6.22 -12.98 -18.15
N ILE A 110 -6.30 -13.31 -16.85
CA ILE A 110 -7.26 -12.70 -15.92
C ILE A 110 -7.03 -11.19 -15.84
N ALA A 111 -5.78 -10.73 -15.77
CA ALA A 111 -5.44 -9.31 -15.71
C ALA A 111 -5.85 -8.56 -16.99
N ILE A 112 -5.72 -9.17 -18.17
CA ILE A 112 -6.23 -8.58 -19.43
C ILE A 112 -7.75 -8.48 -19.41
N ILE A 113 -8.46 -9.53 -19.00
CA ILE A 113 -9.93 -9.50 -18.88
C ILE A 113 -10.37 -8.41 -17.90
N TRP A 114 -9.69 -8.33 -16.75
CA TRP A 114 -9.94 -7.30 -15.75
C TRP A 114 -9.72 -5.90 -16.31
N PHE A 115 -8.66 -5.67 -17.08
CA PHE A 115 -8.41 -4.38 -17.73
C PHE A 115 -9.56 -3.98 -18.68
N LEU A 116 -10.05 -4.92 -19.49
CA LEU A 116 -11.17 -4.68 -20.40
C LEU A 116 -12.45 -4.31 -19.63
N LEU A 117 -12.70 -4.96 -18.50
CA LEU A 117 -13.82 -4.61 -17.62
C LEU A 117 -13.60 -3.24 -16.96
N TRP A 118 -12.40 -2.98 -16.46
CA TRP A 118 -12.02 -1.73 -15.80
C TRP A 118 -12.24 -0.51 -16.68
N ILE A 119 -11.80 -0.57 -17.94
CA ILE A 119 -11.91 0.57 -18.84
C ILE A 119 -13.37 0.89 -19.22
N VAL A 120 -14.25 -0.11 -19.21
CA VAL A 120 -15.67 0.03 -19.52
C VAL A 120 -16.47 0.50 -18.30
N VAL A 121 -16.21 -0.07 -17.13
CA VAL A 121 -17.04 0.14 -15.93
C VAL A 121 -16.64 1.40 -15.15
N VAL A 122 -15.35 1.67 -14.97
CA VAL A 122 -14.90 2.75 -14.09
C VAL A 122 -14.86 4.08 -14.83
N THR A 123 -15.27 5.17 -14.20
CA THR A 123 -15.10 6.52 -14.75
C THR A 123 -14.21 7.39 -13.86
N GLU A 124 -13.50 8.34 -14.47
CA GLU A 124 -12.50 9.17 -13.79
C GLU A 124 -13.11 10.15 -12.78
N SER A 125 -14.34 10.58 -13.02
CA SER A 125 -15.07 11.54 -12.18
C SER A 125 -16.52 11.06 -12.02
N PRO A 126 -17.13 11.27 -10.83
CA PRO A 126 -18.54 10.97 -10.61
C PRO A 126 -19.45 11.71 -11.60
N VAL A 127 -19.11 12.94 -12.01
CA VAL A 127 -19.88 13.74 -12.99
C VAL A 127 -19.99 13.04 -14.35
N GLY A 128 -18.97 12.29 -14.74
CA GLY A 128 -18.93 11.58 -16.01
C GLY A 128 -19.49 10.15 -15.95
N HIS A 129 -20.03 9.73 -14.81
CA HIS A 129 -20.52 8.36 -14.62
C HIS A 129 -21.97 8.23 -15.14
N PRO A 130 -22.25 7.32 -16.10
CA PRO A 130 -23.57 7.25 -16.74
C PRO A 130 -24.68 6.70 -15.83
N GLY A 131 -24.33 6.02 -14.74
CA GLY A 131 -25.27 5.40 -13.81
C GLY A 131 -25.38 6.07 -12.44
N ILE A 132 -24.81 7.27 -12.25
CA ILE A 132 -24.86 7.97 -10.96
C ILE A 132 -26.22 8.68 -10.79
N THR A 133 -26.76 8.66 -9.58
CA THR A 133 -27.99 9.42 -9.26
C THR A 133 -27.64 10.87 -8.91
N GLU A 134 -28.53 11.83 -9.20
CA GLU A 134 -28.32 13.24 -8.84
C GLU A 134 -28.09 13.40 -7.33
N SER A 135 -28.85 12.69 -6.49
CA SER A 135 -28.69 12.70 -5.04
C SER A 135 -27.31 12.20 -4.57
N GLU A 136 -26.74 11.19 -5.25
CA GLU A 136 -25.42 10.67 -4.92
C GLU A 136 -24.32 11.62 -5.40
N LEU A 137 -24.48 12.19 -6.59
CA LEU A 137 -23.55 13.18 -7.12
C LEU A 137 -23.47 14.40 -6.20
N ASP A 138 -24.62 14.93 -5.77
CA ASP A 138 -24.70 16.05 -4.83
C ASP A 138 -24.08 15.70 -3.48
N TYR A 139 -24.33 14.49 -2.96
CA TYR A 139 -23.70 14.02 -1.73
C TYR A 139 -22.17 13.96 -1.85
N ILE A 140 -21.66 13.37 -2.93
CA ILE A 140 -20.21 13.27 -3.16
C ILE A 140 -19.61 14.67 -3.31
N GLN A 141 -20.18 15.54 -4.15
CA GLN A 141 -19.64 16.88 -4.37
C GLN A 141 -19.65 17.74 -3.10
N SER A 142 -20.74 17.69 -2.32
CA SER A 142 -20.84 18.41 -1.05
C SER A 142 -19.93 17.85 0.05
N SER A 143 -19.67 16.54 0.04
CA SER A 143 -18.90 15.84 1.10
C SER A 143 -17.42 15.64 0.77
N VAL A 144 -17.04 15.75 -0.50
CA VAL A 144 -15.64 15.74 -0.96
C VAL A 144 -14.99 17.11 -0.75
N GLY A 145 -15.79 18.15 -0.47
CA GLY A 145 -15.42 19.51 -0.05
C GLY A 145 -13.92 19.78 -0.10
N TYR A 146 -13.47 20.51 -1.13
CA TYR A 146 -12.06 20.89 -1.37
C TYR A 146 -11.12 19.82 -1.99
N ALA A 147 -11.60 18.96 -2.91
CA ALA A 147 -10.68 18.22 -3.81
C ALA A 147 -10.41 18.94 -5.15
N GLU A 148 -11.22 19.94 -5.53
CA GLU A 148 -10.92 20.81 -6.68
C GLU A 148 -9.90 21.91 -6.34
N ASP A 149 -9.74 22.24 -5.06
CA ASP A 149 -8.77 23.21 -4.54
C ASP A 149 -7.44 22.56 -4.11
N GLN A 150 -6.96 21.56 -4.85
CA GLN A 150 -5.51 21.54 -5.04
C GLN A 150 -5.23 22.50 -6.19
N PRO A 151 -4.82 23.75 -5.92
CA PRO A 151 -4.62 24.70 -6.99
C PRO A 151 -3.53 24.13 -7.88
N LYS A 152 -3.84 24.00 -9.17
CA LYS A 152 -2.84 23.73 -10.20
C LYS A 152 -1.74 24.78 -10.08
N GLY A 153 -0.63 24.46 -9.41
CA GLY A 153 0.49 25.38 -9.22
C GLY A 153 1.03 25.54 -7.79
N VAL A 154 0.45 24.92 -6.76
CA VAL A 154 1.05 24.97 -5.41
C VAL A 154 2.20 23.99 -5.32
N HIS A 155 3.41 24.52 -5.23
CA HIS A 155 4.60 23.72 -4.98
C HIS A 155 4.55 23.17 -3.56
N PRO A 156 4.66 21.84 -3.36
CA PRO A 156 4.74 21.27 -2.02
C PRO A 156 5.94 21.87 -1.28
N PRO A 157 5.82 22.19 0.03
CA PRO A 157 6.93 22.72 0.82
C PRO A 157 7.96 21.61 1.11
N TRP A 158 8.71 21.20 0.08
CA TRP A 158 9.59 20.04 0.12
C TRP A 158 10.62 20.10 1.23
N ARG A 159 11.18 21.28 1.50
CA ARG A 159 12.15 21.46 2.59
C ARG A 159 11.52 21.09 3.93
N GLU A 160 10.32 21.59 4.21
CA GLU A 160 9.64 21.39 5.49
C GLU A 160 9.17 19.94 5.63
N ILE A 161 8.62 19.35 4.56
CA ILE A 161 8.26 17.94 4.50
C ILE A 161 9.47 17.04 4.80
N LEU A 162 10.60 17.28 4.12
CA LEU A 162 11.80 16.46 4.24
C LEU A 162 12.56 16.69 5.56
N THR A 163 12.30 17.78 6.28
CA THR A 163 12.86 18.02 7.62
C THR A 163 11.93 17.59 8.77
N SER A 164 10.71 17.15 8.46
CA SER A 164 9.68 16.83 9.45
C SER A 164 9.89 15.44 10.07
N ALA A 165 10.12 15.38 11.38
CA ALA A 165 10.32 14.11 12.08
C ALA A 165 9.10 13.16 12.01
N PRO A 166 7.84 13.62 12.14
CA PRO A 166 6.67 12.76 11.97
C PRO A 166 6.54 12.13 10.57
N VAL A 167 6.98 12.83 9.52
CA VAL A 167 6.97 12.30 8.15
C VAL A 167 7.93 11.11 8.05
N TRP A 168 9.16 11.26 8.55
CA TRP A 168 10.13 10.18 8.57
C TRP A 168 9.75 9.04 9.51
N ALA A 169 9.08 9.33 10.63
CA ALA A 169 8.54 8.29 11.50
C ALA A 169 7.57 7.37 10.74
N ILE A 170 6.64 7.95 9.97
CA ILE A 170 5.70 7.18 9.14
C ILE A 170 6.44 6.44 8.02
N ALA A 171 7.42 7.06 7.37
CA ALA A 171 8.20 6.41 6.33
C ALA A 171 9.00 5.20 6.86
N VAL A 172 9.59 5.32 8.04
CA VAL A 172 10.29 4.21 8.71
C VAL A 172 9.32 3.11 9.13
N ALA A 173 8.14 3.45 9.64
CA ALA A 173 7.11 2.46 9.95
C ALA A 173 6.66 1.70 8.68
N HIS A 174 6.43 2.42 7.59
CA HIS A 174 6.06 1.82 6.32
C HIS A 174 7.17 0.89 5.78
N PHE A 175 8.43 1.33 5.83
CA PHE A 175 9.59 0.50 5.50
C PHE A 175 9.69 -0.76 6.36
N THR A 176 9.46 -0.62 7.66
CA THR A 176 9.55 -1.71 8.64
C THR A 176 8.50 -2.79 8.36
N GLU A 177 7.26 -2.39 8.10
CA GLU A 177 6.18 -3.33 7.76
C GLU A 177 6.45 -4.03 6.43
N ASN A 178 6.83 -3.27 5.40
CA ASN A 178 7.13 -3.85 4.10
C ASN A 178 8.38 -4.74 4.10
N TRP A 179 9.33 -4.51 5.00
CA TRP A 179 10.44 -5.43 5.18
C TRP A 179 9.92 -6.83 5.48
N GLY A 180 9.21 -7.00 6.59
CA GLY A 180 8.72 -8.32 6.94
C GLY A 180 7.68 -8.86 5.97
N PHE A 181 6.79 -8.01 5.44
CA PHE A 181 5.83 -8.44 4.42
C PHE A 181 6.53 -9.02 3.18
N TYR A 182 7.49 -8.30 2.58
CA TYR A 182 8.17 -8.80 1.39
C TYR A 182 9.09 -9.99 1.68
N THR A 183 9.81 -10.00 2.82
CA THR A 183 10.63 -11.16 3.21
C THR A 183 9.78 -12.42 3.24
N TRP A 184 8.65 -12.41 3.95
CA TRP A 184 7.83 -13.62 4.08
C TRP A 184 6.99 -13.87 2.83
N LEU A 185 6.73 -12.86 2.00
CA LEU A 185 6.04 -13.09 0.74
C LEU A 185 6.89 -13.94 -0.22
N THR A 186 8.20 -13.70 -0.25
CA THR A 186 9.13 -14.42 -1.14
C THR A 186 9.67 -15.69 -0.49
N GLU A 187 10.02 -15.64 0.79
CA GLU A 187 10.81 -16.71 1.43
C GLU A 187 9.97 -17.73 2.21
N LEU A 188 8.71 -17.42 2.54
CA LEU A 188 7.88 -18.30 3.37
C LEU A 188 7.65 -19.69 2.74
N PRO A 189 7.37 -19.82 1.43
CA PRO A 189 7.22 -21.14 0.82
C PRO A 189 8.50 -21.98 0.93
N SER A 190 9.66 -21.38 0.65
CA SER A 190 10.97 -22.03 0.77
C SER A 190 11.24 -22.48 2.20
N PHE A 191 11.00 -21.61 3.19
CA PHE A 191 11.15 -21.97 4.60
C PHE A 191 10.24 -23.14 5.01
N MET A 192 8.97 -23.13 4.58
CA MET A 192 8.03 -24.22 4.88
C MET A 192 8.46 -25.55 4.25
N THR A 193 8.99 -25.52 3.03
CA THR A 193 9.42 -26.74 2.32
C THR A 193 10.76 -27.27 2.85
N PHE A 194 11.78 -26.42 2.95
CA PHE A 194 13.15 -26.88 3.24
C PHE A 194 13.44 -27.06 4.73
N VAL A 195 12.86 -26.22 5.60
CA VAL A 195 13.10 -26.30 7.06
C VAL A 195 11.98 -27.07 7.76
N LEU A 196 10.72 -26.74 7.48
CA LEU A 196 9.59 -27.40 8.13
C LEU A 196 9.22 -28.73 7.48
N HIS A 197 9.81 -29.06 6.32
CA HIS A 197 9.56 -30.29 5.58
C HIS A 197 8.08 -30.52 5.26
N PHE A 198 7.35 -29.43 4.97
CA PHE A 198 6.03 -29.54 4.37
C PHE A 198 6.19 -29.94 2.90
N HIS A 199 5.34 -30.85 2.45
CA HIS A 199 5.23 -31.14 1.04
C HIS A 199 4.76 -29.87 0.30
N MET A 200 5.22 -29.69 -0.94
CA MET A 200 4.95 -28.47 -1.72
C MET A 200 3.44 -28.22 -1.94
N ASP A 201 2.60 -29.24 -1.82
CA ASP A 201 1.13 -29.18 -1.91
C ASP A 201 0.48 -28.53 -0.68
N GLU A 202 0.92 -28.87 0.52
CA GLU A 202 0.47 -28.25 1.77
C GLU A 202 1.05 -26.84 1.92
N GLY A 203 2.30 -26.64 1.48
CA GLY A 203 3.06 -25.39 1.61
C GLY A 203 2.34 -24.18 1.01
N GLY A 204 1.73 -24.29 -0.18
CA GLY A 204 1.02 -23.17 -0.82
C GLY A 204 -0.24 -22.73 -0.07
N SER A 205 -1.03 -23.69 0.42
CA SER A 205 -2.26 -23.41 1.18
C SER A 205 -1.97 -22.91 2.60
N LEU A 206 -0.94 -23.45 3.26
CA LEU A 206 -0.50 -23.00 4.58
C LEU A 206 0.20 -21.64 4.52
N SER A 207 0.95 -21.35 3.45
CA SER A 207 1.58 -20.04 3.21
C SER A 207 0.56 -18.93 2.98
N ALA A 208 -0.69 -19.27 2.62
CA ALA A 208 -1.75 -18.29 2.45
C ALA A 208 -2.37 -17.84 3.80
N LEU A 209 -2.30 -18.66 4.85
CA LEU A 209 -2.93 -18.37 6.14
C LEU A 209 -2.48 -17.05 6.79
N PRO A 210 -1.17 -16.71 6.85
CA PRO A 210 -0.72 -15.46 7.45
C PRO A 210 -1.32 -14.23 6.78
N TYR A 211 -1.41 -14.24 5.44
CA TYR A 211 -1.99 -13.15 4.65
C TYR A 211 -3.50 -13.08 4.76
N LEU A 212 -4.19 -14.22 4.90
CA LEU A 212 -5.62 -14.24 5.18
C LEU A 212 -5.93 -13.56 6.51
N VAL A 213 -5.18 -13.92 7.56
CA VAL A 213 -5.33 -13.29 8.88
C VAL A 213 -5.01 -11.80 8.80
N MET A 214 -3.94 -11.41 8.09
CA MET A 214 -3.58 -10.01 7.88
C MET A 214 -4.72 -9.23 7.20
N GLY A 215 -5.31 -9.76 6.12
CA GLY A 215 -6.43 -9.14 5.42
C GLY A 215 -7.66 -8.93 6.32
N LEU A 216 -8.00 -9.93 7.15
CA LEU A 216 -9.07 -9.82 8.13
C LEU A 216 -8.77 -8.76 9.21
N VAL A 217 -7.55 -8.76 9.75
CA VAL A 217 -7.12 -7.81 10.77
C VAL A 217 -7.12 -6.38 10.23
N VAL A 218 -6.65 -6.14 9.00
CA VAL A 218 -6.70 -4.80 8.37
C VAL A 218 -8.13 -4.29 8.25
N CYS A 219 -9.07 -5.13 7.81
CA CYS A 219 -10.49 -4.76 7.72
C CYS A 219 -11.08 -4.40 9.08
N MET A 220 -10.72 -5.13 10.14
CA MET A 220 -11.20 -4.87 11.50
C MET A 220 -10.44 -3.72 12.21
N GLY A 221 -9.21 -3.41 11.77
CA GLY A 221 -8.35 -2.43 12.43
C GLY A 221 -8.97 -1.04 12.48
N GLY A 222 -9.65 -0.60 11.41
CA GLY A 222 -10.39 0.66 11.40
C GLY A 222 -11.51 0.70 12.46
N TYR A 223 -12.30 -0.37 12.56
CA TYR A 223 -13.36 -0.50 13.56
C TYR A 223 -12.81 -0.46 14.99
N PHE A 224 -11.75 -1.23 15.29
CA PHE A 224 -11.14 -1.21 16.62
C PHE A 224 -10.54 0.15 16.98
N ALA A 225 -9.92 0.84 16.00
CA ALA A 225 -9.41 2.19 16.21
C ALA A 225 -10.54 3.17 16.55
N ASP A 226 -11.68 3.08 15.87
CA ASP A 226 -12.84 3.93 16.13
C ASP A 226 -13.48 3.63 17.50
N VAL A 227 -13.57 2.37 17.90
CA VAL A 227 -14.06 1.96 19.24
C VAL A 227 -13.15 2.55 20.33
N LEU A 228 -11.83 2.44 20.19
CA LEU A 228 -10.87 2.99 21.16
C LEU A 228 -11.00 4.53 21.30
N ARG A 229 -11.29 5.22 20.20
CA ARG A 229 -11.44 6.68 20.20
C ARG A 229 -12.80 7.13 20.75
N SER A 230 -13.88 6.51 20.30
CA SER A 230 -15.25 6.94 20.59
C SER A 230 -15.78 6.40 21.93
N ALA A 231 -15.57 5.13 22.22
CA ALA A 231 -16.09 4.49 23.44
C ALA A 231 -15.15 4.67 24.63
N PHE A 232 -13.83 4.63 24.39
CA PHE A 232 -12.82 4.72 25.46
C PHE A 232 -12.13 6.10 25.56
N GLY A 233 -12.44 7.03 24.64
CA GLY A 233 -11.88 8.39 24.68
C GLY A 233 -10.36 8.46 24.47
N ILE A 234 -9.75 7.42 23.89
CA ILE A 234 -8.29 7.36 23.72
C ILE A 234 -7.86 8.35 22.60
N PRO A 235 -6.85 9.21 22.84
CA PRO A 235 -6.38 10.15 21.83
C PRO A 235 -5.88 9.44 20.56
N THR A 236 -6.13 10.04 19.39
CA THR A 236 -5.72 9.48 18.08
C THR A 236 -4.24 9.08 18.06
N VAL A 237 -3.33 9.94 18.56
CA VAL A 237 -1.89 9.64 18.60
C VAL A 237 -1.56 8.38 19.40
N VAL A 238 -2.28 8.14 20.50
CA VAL A 238 -2.07 6.95 21.35
C VAL A 238 -2.56 5.71 20.62
N VAL A 239 -3.73 5.78 19.96
CA VAL A 239 -4.24 4.67 19.14
C VAL A 239 -3.27 4.33 18.00
N ARG A 240 -2.76 5.35 17.29
CA ARG A 240 -1.79 5.16 16.20
C ARG A 240 -0.50 4.51 16.69
N LYS A 241 0.05 4.97 17.81
CA LYS A 241 1.26 4.39 18.42
C LYS A 241 1.01 2.98 18.95
N LEU A 242 -0.13 2.73 19.59
CA LEU A 242 -0.49 1.41 20.09
C LEU A 242 -0.58 0.40 18.94
N PHE A 243 -1.24 0.77 17.85
CA PHE A 243 -1.44 -0.10 16.70
C PHE A 243 -0.13 -0.40 15.99
N THR A 244 0.67 0.63 15.69
CA THR A 244 1.94 0.44 14.98
C THR A 244 3.02 -0.18 15.86
N CYS A 245 3.33 0.40 17.02
CA CYS A 245 4.40 -0.10 17.88
C CYS A 245 4.02 -1.42 18.56
N GLY A 246 2.75 -1.59 18.94
CA GLY A 246 2.26 -2.83 19.53
C GLY A 246 2.32 -3.98 18.53
N ALA A 247 1.89 -3.76 17.28
CA ALA A 247 2.02 -4.75 16.23
C ALA A 247 3.49 -5.10 15.95
N PHE A 248 4.37 -4.11 15.78
CA PHE A 248 5.80 -4.36 15.54
C PHE A 248 6.47 -5.13 16.69
N ALA A 249 6.16 -4.79 17.94
CA ALA A 249 6.68 -5.53 19.08
C ALA A 249 6.21 -7.00 19.06
N LEU A 250 4.94 -7.21 18.74
CA LEU A 250 4.36 -8.56 18.68
C LEU A 250 4.92 -9.36 17.49
N GLN A 251 5.06 -8.72 16.33
CA GLN A 251 5.76 -9.25 15.16
C GLN A 251 7.18 -9.68 15.52
N ALA A 252 7.97 -8.83 16.18
CA ALA A 252 9.33 -9.17 16.59
C ALA A 252 9.37 -10.41 17.49
N VAL A 253 8.51 -10.48 18.52
CA VAL A 253 8.44 -11.62 19.44
C VAL A 253 8.08 -12.91 18.71
N PHE A 254 7.02 -12.89 17.89
CA PHE A 254 6.58 -14.10 17.19
C PHE A 254 7.52 -14.52 16.06
N MET A 255 8.24 -13.59 15.43
CA MET A 255 9.30 -13.93 14.46
C MET A 255 10.46 -14.66 15.13
N VAL A 256 10.92 -14.17 16.29
CA VAL A 256 11.95 -14.88 17.07
C VAL A 256 11.44 -16.25 17.52
N ALA A 257 10.20 -16.32 18.02
CA ALA A 257 9.61 -17.59 18.42
C ALA A 257 9.56 -18.59 17.26
N ALA A 258 9.12 -18.17 16.07
CA ALA A 258 9.06 -19.02 14.88
C ALA A 258 10.42 -19.63 14.50
N GLY A 259 11.52 -18.87 14.66
CA GLY A 259 12.88 -19.36 14.39
C GLY A 259 13.39 -20.45 15.36
N TYR A 260 12.87 -20.49 16.59
CA TYR A 260 13.29 -21.46 17.61
C TYR A 260 12.32 -22.64 17.80
N LEU A 261 11.10 -22.55 17.27
CA LEU A 261 10.10 -23.58 17.49
C LEU A 261 10.38 -24.82 16.63
N MET A 262 10.46 -25.98 17.31
CA MET A 262 10.80 -27.25 16.68
C MET A 262 9.59 -27.98 16.06
N SER A 263 8.36 -27.56 16.37
CA SER A 263 7.16 -28.19 15.82
C SER A 263 6.59 -27.40 14.65
N ARG A 264 6.29 -28.11 13.55
CA ARG A 264 5.76 -27.54 12.31
C ARG A 264 4.53 -26.66 12.54
N ALA A 265 3.59 -27.15 13.34
CA ALA A 265 2.36 -26.43 13.66
C ALA A 265 2.62 -25.15 14.45
N ALA A 266 3.54 -25.16 15.43
CA ALA A 266 3.82 -23.97 16.22
C ALA A 266 4.52 -22.88 15.41
N ALA A 267 5.43 -23.25 14.49
CA ALA A 267 6.08 -22.32 13.58
C ALA A 267 5.05 -21.63 12.67
N VAL A 268 4.13 -22.39 12.06
CA VAL A 268 3.06 -21.85 11.21
C VAL A 268 2.13 -20.93 12.00
N VAL A 269 1.73 -21.30 13.22
CA VAL A 269 0.90 -20.44 14.09
C VAL A 269 1.64 -19.14 14.43
N CYS A 270 2.91 -19.20 14.80
CA CYS A 270 3.68 -17.99 15.14
C CYS A 270 3.85 -17.08 13.92
N LEU A 271 4.17 -17.63 12.75
CA LEU A 271 4.25 -16.87 11.50
C LEU A 271 2.91 -16.26 11.11
N THR A 272 1.81 -17.00 11.28
CA THR A 272 0.45 -16.52 11.01
C THR A 272 0.08 -15.36 11.92
N ILE A 273 0.40 -15.45 13.22
CA ILE A 273 0.20 -14.35 14.16
C ILE A 273 1.11 -13.18 13.80
N ALA A 274 2.39 -13.41 13.54
CA ALA A 274 3.35 -12.35 13.26
C ALA A 274 2.96 -11.53 12.01
N VAL A 275 2.72 -12.18 10.86
CA VAL A 275 2.26 -11.46 9.66
C VAL A 275 0.85 -10.91 9.85
N GLY A 276 -0.04 -11.68 10.50
CA GLY A 276 -1.43 -11.29 10.72
C GLY A 276 -1.58 -9.98 11.51
N VAL A 277 -0.81 -9.80 12.58
CA VAL A 277 -0.85 -8.57 13.39
C VAL A 277 -0.21 -7.36 12.71
N GLY A 278 0.57 -7.57 11.64
CA GLY A 278 0.98 -6.50 10.72
C GLY A 278 -0.20 -5.73 10.13
N GLY A 279 -1.39 -6.36 10.07
CA GLY A 279 -2.62 -5.67 9.71
C GLY A 279 -2.97 -4.50 10.65
N PHE A 280 -2.69 -4.63 11.96
CA PHE A 280 -2.83 -3.51 12.90
C PHE A 280 -1.78 -2.43 12.64
N ALA A 281 -0.54 -2.80 12.31
CA ALA A 281 0.50 -1.84 11.96
C ALA A 281 0.06 -0.99 10.76
N TRP A 282 -0.43 -1.63 9.70
CA TRP A 282 -0.96 -0.97 8.51
C TRP A 282 -2.10 -0.02 8.86
N SER A 283 -3.11 -0.46 9.62
CA SER A 283 -4.21 0.41 10.09
C SER A 283 -3.75 1.56 11.01
N GLY A 284 -2.58 1.43 11.63
CA GLY A 284 -1.94 2.45 12.43
C GLY A 284 -1.30 3.56 11.59
N PHE A 285 -0.27 3.23 10.79
CA PHE A 285 0.53 4.26 10.12
C PHE A 285 -0.05 4.72 8.77
N SER A 286 -0.79 3.87 8.03
CA SER A 286 -1.21 4.17 6.65
C SER A 286 -2.09 5.42 6.58
N VAL A 287 -2.99 5.57 7.56
CA VAL A 287 -3.89 6.71 7.71
C VAL A 287 -3.24 7.91 8.41
N ASN A 288 -2.07 7.73 9.04
CA ASN A 288 -1.41 8.80 9.79
C ASN A 288 -0.96 9.96 8.87
N HIS A 289 -0.72 9.69 7.58
CA HIS A 289 -0.48 10.73 6.57
C HIS A 289 -1.61 11.78 6.51
N LEU A 290 -2.86 11.34 6.68
CA LEU A 290 -4.04 12.22 6.73
C LEU A 290 -4.10 13.00 8.03
N ASP A 291 -3.67 12.42 9.15
CA ASP A 291 -3.68 13.06 10.47
C ASP A 291 -2.67 14.22 10.53
N ILE A 292 -1.49 14.06 9.89
CA ILE A 292 -0.41 15.08 9.96
C ILE A 292 -0.48 16.17 8.89
N ALA A 293 -1.01 15.86 7.68
CA ALA A 293 -1.12 16.83 6.60
C ALA A 293 -2.20 16.40 5.57
N PRO A 294 -3.49 16.66 5.85
CA PRO A 294 -4.60 16.23 4.99
C PRO A 294 -4.43 16.64 3.52
N ALA A 295 -4.04 17.91 3.27
CA ALA A 295 -3.86 18.47 1.94
C ALA A 295 -2.72 17.82 1.14
N TYR A 296 -1.71 17.29 1.83
CA TYR A 296 -0.51 16.70 1.21
C TYR A 296 -0.42 15.18 1.37
N ALA A 297 -1.45 14.54 1.92
CA ALA A 297 -1.43 13.12 2.31
C ALA A 297 -1.02 12.18 1.17
N SER A 298 -1.50 12.41 -0.05
CA SER A 298 -1.13 11.60 -1.23
C SER A 298 0.35 11.74 -1.62
N ILE A 299 0.95 12.93 -1.41
CA ILE A 299 2.38 13.16 -1.65
C ILE A 299 3.20 12.44 -0.59
N LEU A 300 2.80 12.55 0.68
CA LEU A 300 3.48 11.87 1.78
C LEU A 300 3.41 10.34 1.66
N MET A 301 2.25 9.81 1.25
CA MET A 301 2.11 8.37 0.95
C MET A 301 3.02 7.94 -0.20
N GLY A 302 3.11 8.72 -1.28
CA GLY A 302 4.05 8.43 -2.38
C GLY A 302 5.51 8.45 -1.95
N LEU A 303 5.90 9.42 -1.10
CA LEU A 303 7.24 9.51 -0.53
C LEU A 303 7.54 8.29 0.37
N SER A 304 6.65 7.98 1.33
CA SER A 304 6.85 6.86 2.24
C SER A 304 6.87 5.53 1.50
N ASN A 305 5.98 5.33 0.53
CA ASN A 305 5.93 4.12 -0.30
C ASN A 305 7.21 3.92 -1.10
N THR A 306 7.86 5.00 -1.57
CA THR A 306 9.13 4.92 -2.31
C THR A 306 10.24 4.30 -1.47
N PHE A 307 10.36 4.72 -0.20
CA PHE A 307 11.30 4.08 0.72
C PHE A 307 10.84 2.69 1.12
N ALA A 308 9.54 2.52 1.32
CA ALA A 308 8.96 1.27 1.77
C ALA A 308 8.96 0.15 0.74
N THR A 309 9.22 0.40 -0.54
CA THR A 309 9.43 -0.65 -1.55
C THR A 309 10.87 -1.13 -1.65
N LEU A 310 11.85 -0.40 -1.08
CA LEU A 310 13.26 -0.82 -1.05
C LEU A 310 13.48 -2.21 -0.42
N PRO A 311 12.77 -2.62 0.66
CA PRO A 311 12.90 -3.96 1.20
C PRO A 311 12.55 -5.06 0.18
N GLY A 312 11.68 -4.80 -0.80
CA GLY A 312 11.35 -5.76 -1.84
C GLY A 312 12.54 -6.09 -2.76
N ILE A 313 13.55 -5.22 -2.80
CA ILE A 313 14.81 -5.45 -3.52
C ILE A 313 15.88 -6.00 -2.57
N VAL A 314 16.02 -5.38 -1.40
CA VAL A 314 17.12 -5.66 -0.46
C VAL A 314 16.91 -6.97 0.29
N SER A 315 15.68 -7.26 0.73
CA SER A 315 15.40 -8.43 1.57
C SER A 315 15.70 -9.75 0.87
N PRO A 316 15.21 -10.04 -0.35
CA PRO A 316 15.51 -11.32 -1.00
C PRO A 316 17.00 -11.49 -1.29
N ALA A 317 17.67 -10.41 -1.72
CA ALA A 317 19.11 -10.43 -1.97
C ALA A 317 19.92 -10.71 -0.69
N LEU A 318 19.51 -10.14 0.44
CA LEU A 318 20.14 -10.39 1.73
C LEU A 318 19.86 -11.82 2.22
N THR A 319 18.62 -12.31 2.08
CA THR A 319 18.27 -13.70 2.41
C THR A 319 19.13 -14.68 1.60
N ALA A 320 19.29 -14.45 0.30
CA ALA A 320 20.10 -15.31 -0.57
C ALA A 320 21.58 -15.37 -0.18
N VAL A 321 22.12 -14.32 0.47
CA VAL A 321 23.50 -14.31 0.99
C VAL A 321 23.59 -14.97 2.38
N VAL A 322 22.54 -14.83 3.19
CA VAL A 322 22.49 -15.38 4.56
C VAL A 322 22.19 -16.89 4.55
N VAL A 323 21.31 -17.33 3.65
CA VAL A 323 20.83 -18.69 3.52
C VAL A 323 21.52 -19.34 2.31
N GLU A 324 22.76 -19.79 2.52
CA GLU A 324 23.51 -20.57 1.52
C GLU A 324 23.01 -22.04 1.46
N ASP A 325 22.54 -22.57 2.58
CA ASP A 325 21.94 -23.88 2.72
C ASP A 325 20.47 -23.73 3.15
N GLU A 326 19.56 -23.93 2.21
CA GLU A 326 18.11 -23.78 2.43
C GLU A 326 17.56 -24.73 3.50
N SER A 327 18.28 -25.83 3.81
CA SER A 327 17.90 -26.77 4.86
C SER A 327 18.41 -26.38 6.26
N SER A 328 19.31 -25.38 6.35
CA SER A 328 19.94 -24.98 7.60
C SER A 328 19.06 -24.08 8.44
N SER A 329 18.45 -24.64 9.49
CA SER A 329 17.61 -23.89 10.44
C SER A 329 18.34 -22.71 11.10
N GLY A 330 19.65 -22.83 11.34
CA GLY A 330 20.46 -21.76 11.92
C GLY A 330 20.62 -20.54 11.02
N GLN A 331 20.70 -20.73 9.69
CA GLN A 331 20.78 -19.61 8.75
C GLN A 331 19.43 -18.90 8.64
N TRP A 332 18.33 -19.66 8.61
CA TRP A 332 16.98 -19.07 8.65
C TRP A 332 16.73 -18.28 9.94
N GLN A 333 17.23 -18.74 11.09
CA GLN A 333 17.15 -17.98 12.35
C GLN A 333 17.76 -16.58 12.23
N ILE A 334 18.85 -16.41 11.46
CA ILE A 334 19.46 -15.09 11.23
C ILE A 334 18.47 -14.17 10.49
N VAL A 335 17.75 -14.68 9.50
CA VAL A 335 16.71 -13.92 8.78
C VAL A 335 15.58 -13.51 9.72
N PHE A 336 15.13 -14.42 10.60
CA PHE A 336 14.14 -14.10 11.65
C PHE A 336 14.62 -13.01 12.61
N TYR A 337 15.88 -13.07 13.09
CA TYR A 337 16.43 -12.02 13.96
C TYR A 337 16.54 -10.68 13.26
N LEU A 338 16.97 -10.67 12.00
CA LEU A 338 17.08 -9.46 11.22
C LEU A 338 15.71 -8.77 11.11
N ALA A 339 14.66 -9.52 10.76
CA ALA A 339 13.30 -9.00 10.72
C ALA A 339 12.86 -8.46 12.09
N ALA A 340 13.09 -9.22 13.17
CA ALA A 340 12.73 -8.81 14.53
C ALA A 340 13.46 -7.53 14.98
N ILE A 341 14.74 -7.37 14.65
CA ILE A 341 15.52 -6.16 14.94
C ILE A 341 14.96 -4.97 14.18
N ILE A 342 14.61 -5.14 12.90
CA ILE A 342 14.02 -4.08 12.08
C ILE A 342 12.66 -3.65 12.65
N TYR A 343 11.81 -4.61 13.04
CA TYR A 343 10.56 -4.33 13.75
C TYR A 343 10.78 -3.54 15.05
N ALA A 344 11.75 -3.94 15.87
CA ALA A 344 12.06 -3.25 17.12
C ALA A 344 12.54 -1.81 16.88
N ILE A 345 13.43 -1.60 15.90
CA ILE A 345 13.91 -0.26 15.53
C ILE A 345 12.76 0.61 15.03
N GLY A 346 11.93 0.08 14.13
CA GLY A 346 10.76 0.78 13.62
C GLY A 346 9.76 1.15 14.72
N ALA A 347 9.52 0.25 15.67
CA ALA A 347 8.67 0.51 16.83
C ALA A 347 9.20 1.65 17.70
N VAL A 348 10.50 1.68 17.97
CA VAL A 348 11.14 2.73 18.78
C VAL A 348 11.07 4.08 18.06
N ILE A 349 11.45 4.13 16.77
CA ILE A 349 11.42 5.38 15.99
C ILE A 349 10.00 5.93 15.92
N TYR A 350 9.00 5.09 15.63
CA TYR A 350 7.61 5.52 15.56
C TYR A 350 7.05 5.91 16.93
N ALA A 351 7.44 5.22 18.00
CA ALA A 351 7.03 5.57 19.36
C ALA A 351 7.54 6.95 19.77
N VAL A 352 8.79 7.30 19.41
CA VAL A 352 9.42 8.57 19.76
C VAL A 352 8.90 9.71 18.88
N PHE A 353 8.94 9.54 17.56
CA PHE A 353 8.73 10.64 16.60
C PHE A 353 7.35 10.67 15.95
N GLY A 354 6.55 9.60 16.08
CA GLY A 354 5.19 9.55 15.55
C GLY A 354 4.29 10.60 16.20
N SER A 355 3.56 11.34 15.37
CA SER A 355 2.54 12.31 15.78
C SER A 355 1.26 12.06 14.97
N ALA A 356 0.12 12.50 15.50
CA ALA A 356 -1.18 12.52 14.83
C ALA A 356 -1.83 13.91 14.92
N GLN A 357 -1.01 14.95 15.10
CA GLN A 357 -1.44 16.35 15.04
C GLN A 357 -1.01 16.96 13.71
N VAL A 358 -1.86 17.82 13.17
CA VAL A 358 -1.58 18.55 11.92
C VAL A 358 -0.29 19.37 12.11
N GLN A 359 0.63 19.23 11.17
CA GLN A 359 1.93 19.90 11.25
C GLN A 359 1.80 21.38 10.87
N PRO A 360 2.60 22.28 11.46
CA PRO A 360 2.52 23.73 11.21
C PRO A 360 2.63 24.09 9.71
N TRP A 361 3.53 23.42 9.01
CA TRP A 361 3.76 23.61 7.58
C TRP A 361 2.60 23.16 6.68
N ALA A 362 1.69 22.32 7.22
CA ALA A 362 0.47 21.94 6.52
C ALA A 362 -0.61 23.04 6.60
N HIS A 363 -0.51 23.97 7.56
CA HIS A 363 -1.42 25.11 7.69
C HIS A 363 -0.96 26.35 6.91
N SER A 364 0.35 26.62 6.87
CA SER A 364 0.91 27.88 6.37
C SER A 364 0.58 28.19 4.91
N HIS A 365 0.35 27.18 4.08
CA HIS A 365 -0.03 27.40 2.69
C HIS A 365 -1.54 27.36 2.45
N ALA A 366 -2.35 27.01 3.45
CA ALA A 366 -3.81 27.09 3.37
C ALA A 366 -4.33 28.53 3.54
N GLY A 367 -3.60 29.38 4.29
CA GLY A 367 -3.98 30.76 4.58
C GLY A 367 -3.72 31.76 3.45
N ASP A 368 -2.69 31.54 2.63
CA ASP A 368 -2.39 32.37 1.46
C ASP A 368 -3.53 32.35 0.42
N PHE A 369 -4.41 31.33 0.48
CA PHE A 369 -5.56 31.18 -0.41
C PHE A 369 -6.67 32.19 -0.13
N VAL A 370 -6.94 32.52 1.14
CA VAL A 370 -8.00 33.50 1.50
C VAL A 370 -7.59 34.91 1.07
N SER A 371 -6.31 35.26 1.24
CA SER A 371 -5.78 36.57 0.84
C SER A 371 -5.74 36.78 -0.68
N LEU A 372 -5.55 35.70 -1.46
CA LEU A 372 -5.54 35.80 -2.93
C LEU A 372 -6.95 35.95 -3.50
N GLU A 373 -7.96 35.27 -2.96
CA GLU A 373 -9.37 35.47 -3.36
C GLU A 373 -9.92 36.85 -2.98
N GLU A 374 -9.56 37.38 -1.81
CA GLU A 374 -9.93 38.76 -1.45
C GLU A 374 -9.29 39.80 -2.38
N SER A 375 -8.09 39.52 -2.90
CA SER A 375 -7.38 40.41 -3.83
C SER A 375 -7.94 40.37 -5.27
N THR A 376 -8.51 39.24 -5.72
CA THR A 376 -9.17 39.12 -7.02
C THR A 376 -10.63 39.57 -7.00
N CYS A 377 -11.31 39.47 -5.86
CA CYS A 377 -12.70 39.89 -5.73
C CYS A 377 -12.88 41.41 -5.45
N SER A 378 -11.79 42.16 -5.25
CA SER A 378 -11.79 43.59 -4.91
C SER A 378 -11.45 44.54 -6.07
N GLN A 379 -11.35 44.07 -7.31
CA GLN A 379 -11.27 44.93 -8.49
C GLN A 379 -12.71 45.30 -8.93
N PRO A 380 -13.20 46.54 -8.73
CA PRO A 380 -14.50 46.93 -9.22
C PRO A 380 -14.46 46.95 -10.75
N PHE A 381 -15.33 46.14 -11.37
CA PHE A 381 -15.58 46.16 -12.81
C PHE A 381 -15.85 47.60 -13.27
N GLY A 382 -14.87 48.18 -13.99
CA GLY A 382 -15.02 49.46 -14.67
C GLY A 382 -16.12 49.37 -15.73
N SER A 383 -17.14 50.20 -15.58
CA SER A 383 -18.21 50.41 -16.56
C SER A 383 -17.64 50.77 -17.94
N PRO A 384 -18.15 50.19 -19.06
CA PRO A 384 -17.70 50.58 -20.39
C PRO A 384 -18.30 51.95 -20.75
N SER A 385 -17.43 52.94 -20.93
CA SER A 385 -17.77 54.26 -21.47
C SER A 385 -18.17 54.14 -22.94
N LEU A 386 -19.41 54.46 -23.26
CA LEU A 386 -19.89 54.77 -24.61
C LEU A 386 -19.04 55.93 -25.19
N ARG A 387 -18.23 55.65 -26.22
CA ARG A 387 -17.68 56.68 -27.09
C ARG A 387 -18.60 56.86 -28.29
N GLN A 388 -19.38 57.95 -28.25
CA GLN A 388 -19.84 58.65 -29.44
C GLN A 388 -18.70 59.52 -29.99
N SER A 389 -18.50 59.47 -31.31
CA SER A 389 -17.98 60.52 -32.20
C SER A 389 -17.59 59.82 -33.51
N GLY A 390 -17.93 60.25 -34.70
CA GLY A 390 -18.26 61.59 -35.18
C GLY A 390 -17.72 61.66 -36.61
#